data_AF-A0A7J3T935-F1
#
_entry.id   AF-A0A7J3T935-F1
#
_cell.length_a   1.000
_cell.length_b   1.000
_cell.length_c   1.000
_cell.angle_alpha   90.00
_cell.angle_beta   90.00
_cell.angle_gamma   90.00
#
_symmetry.space_group_name_H-M   'P 1'
#
loop_
_entity.id
_entity.type
_entity.pdbx_description
1 polymer ?
#
loop_
_entity_poly.entity_id
_entity_poly.type
_entity_poly.pdbx_seq_one_letter_code
_entity_poly.pdbx_strand_id
1 'polypeptide(L)'
;MIELQLTGIFPRSNELIKATRSYDKGLISWNELLEYIKKDAQYVINLQIDMGFDCIIDGMYLWQDIFRPFTEGVKGIKPGALTRWFDNNTFFRKPLIGEIDVDTHIPFIHRYILLDLMMSPCKKVILPGPYTFLSLSSRGYDENTIISLAKIMAREVENLENKGVKVFQFNEPSLVYRESPDKVFRVFENLREAYEIIRKKAEGKIILHTYFGNAAPVMNELLDLPVDYIGVDFYSTEFMDLKEISMNKGLLCGCLDSRNSYMEDPMKVVELVKKIEEHMNPKEIILTPNCDLEFLPRKIAVKKMKILVDVKKLLEGDNNV
;
A
#
# COMPACT_ATOMS: atom_id res chain seq x y z
N MET A 1 9.51 -7.81 17.58
CA MET A 1 9.62 -6.34 17.41
C MET A 1 8.33 -5.89 16.76
N ILE A 2 7.69 -4.85 17.30
CA ILE A 2 6.39 -4.35 16.84
C ILE A 2 6.58 -2.92 16.30
N GLU A 3 6.29 -2.72 15.02
CA GLU A 3 6.29 -1.40 14.36
C GLU A 3 4.86 -0.94 14.05
N LEU A 4 4.67 0.37 13.84
CA LEU A 4 3.44 1.01 13.37
C LEU A 4 3.68 1.68 12.02
N GLN A 5 2.89 1.31 11.02
CA GLN A 5 2.94 1.96 9.70
C GLN A 5 1.53 2.10 9.11
N LEU A 6 1.34 3.09 8.26
CA LEU A 6 0.14 3.18 7.40
C LEU A 6 0.36 2.46 6.06
N THR A 7 -0.75 2.17 5.36
CA THR A 7 -0.74 1.25 4.21
C THR A 7 -1.61 1.70 3.03
N GLY A 8 -1.79 3.00 2.82
CA GLY A 8 -2.53 3.46 1.63
C GLY A 8 -2.83 4.94 1.64
N ILE A 9 -3.86 5.30 0.88
CA ILE A 9 -4.40 6.66 0.84
C ILE A 9 -5.05 7.00 2.20
N PHE A 10 -4.82 8.24 2.66
CA PHE A 10 -5.45 8.77 3.87
C PHE A 10 -6.67 9.66 3.52
N PRO A 11 -7.73 9.70 4.36
CA PRO A 11 -8.89 10.55 4.09
C PRO A 11 -8.57 12.04 3.97
N ARG A 12 -9.03 12.63 2.86
CA ARG A 12 -8.98 14.08 2.62
C ARG A 12 -9.84 14.85 3.61
N SER A 13 -9.42 16.07 3.94
CA SER A 13 -10.26 17.02 4.67
C SER A 13 -11.47 17.46 3.84
N ASN A 14 -12.50 18.00 4.50
CA ASN A 14 -13.61 18.63 3.80
C ASN A 14 -13.14 19.83 2.97
N GLU A 15 -12.13 20.55 3.45
CA GLU A 15 -11.49 21.67 2.78
C GLU A 15 -10.83 21.22 1.47
N LEU A 16 -10.01 20.17 1.52
CA LEU A 16 -9.36 19.62 0.32
C LEU A 16 -10.40 19.05 -0.66
N ILE A 17 -11.44 18.35 -0.18
CA ILE A 17 -12.53 17.85 -1.05
C ILE A 17 -13.22 19.02 -1.77
N LYS A 18 -13.51 20.13 -1.07
CA LYS A 18 -14.09 21.33 -1.68
C LYS A 18 -13.12 21.97 -2.68
N ALA A 19 -11.84 22.08 -2.34
CA ALA A 19 -10.81 22.63 -3.22
C ALA A 19 -10.66 21.80 -4.50
N THR A 20 -10.60 20.47 -4.42
CA THR A 20 -10.56 19.59 -5.60
C THR A 20 -11.76 19.85 -6.52
N ARG A 21 -12.97 19.92 -5.95
CA ARG A 21 -14.19 20.23 -6.73
C ARG A 21 -14.16 21.63 -7.37
N SER A 22 -13.56 22.62 -6.71
CA SER A 22 -13.39 23.96 -7.27
C SER A 22 -12.38 23.97 -8.42
N TYR A 23 -11.28 23.22 -8.27
CA TYR A 23 -10.28 23.05 -9.32
C TYR A 23 -10.88 22.36 -10.55
N ASP A 24 -11.65 21.28 -10.36
CA ASP A 24 -12.33 20.58 -11.46
C ASP A 24 -13.32 21.47 -12.23
N LYS A 25 -13.83 22.52 -11.58
CA LYS A 25 -14.71 23.55 -12.18
C LYS A 25 -13.95 24.76 -12.75
N GLY A 26 -12.61 24.76 -12.70
CA GLY A 26 -11.77 25.88 -13.13
C GLY A 26 -11.86 27.13 -12.25
N LEU A 27 -12.35 27.00 -11.00
CA LEU A 27 -12.56 28.14 -10.09
C LEU A 27 -11.30 28.51 -9.29
N ILE A 28 -10.35 27.60 -9.16
CA ILE A 28 -9.04 27.85 -8.55
C ILE A 28 -7.95 27.26 -9.43
N SER A 29 -6.75 27.82 -9.35
CA SER A 29 -5.56 27.33 -10.04
C SER A 29 -4.99 26.05 -9.41
N TRP A 30 -4.10 25.36 -10.14
CA TRP A 30 -3.35 24.23 -9.61
C TRP A 30 -2.52 24.62 -8.38
N ASN A 31 -1.89 25.80 -8.39
CA ASN A 31 -1.10 26.29 -7.27
C ASN A 31 -1.97 26.48 -6.01
N GLU A 32 -3.19 27.01 -6.15
CA GLU A 32 -4.13 27.11 -5.04
C GLU A 32 -4.55 25.74 -4.51
N LEU A 33 -4.87 24.77 -5.39
CA LEU A 33 -5.17 23.40 -4.97
C LEU A 33 -3.98 22.74 -4.24
N LEU A 34 -2.76 22.96 -4.74
CA LEU A 34 -1.54 22.41 -4.17
C LEU A 34 -1.33 22.85 -2.72
N GLU A 35 -1.72 24.09 -2.36
CA GLU A 35 -1.64 24.54 -0.96
C GLU A 35 -2.61 23.78 -0.04
N TYR A 36 -3.82 23.44 -0.51
CA TYR A 36 -4.73 22.55 0.25
C TYR A 36 -4.17 21.13 0.38
N ILE A 37 -3.55 20.61 -0.68
CA ILE A 37 -2.91 19.29 -0.67
C ILE A 37 -1.77 19.25 0.34
N LYS A 38 -0.86 20.23 0.30
CA LYS A 38 0.27 20.34 1.24
C LYS A 38 -0.20 20.48 2.67
N LYS A 39 -1.26 21.26 2.92
CA LYS A 39 -1.86 21.39 4.26
C LYS A 39 -2.33 20.04 4.81
N ASP A 40 -3.01 19.24 3.99
CA ASP A 40 -3.48 17.91 4.40
C ASP A 40 -2.34 16.91 4.57
N ALA A 41 -1.34 16.95 3.69
CA ALA A 41 -0.11 16.16 3.80
C ALA A 41 0.65 16.48 5.10
N GLN A 42 0.86 17.76 5.40
CA GLN A 42 1.54 18.18 6.61
C GLN A 42 0.81 17.71 7.87
N TYR A 43 -0.53 17.77 7.88
CA TYR A 43 -1.32 17.25 8.99
C TYR A 43 -1.08 15.76 9.21
N VAL A 44 -1.14 14.92 8.16
CA VAL A 44 -1.02 13.46 8.34
C VAL A 44 0.42 13.06 8.66
N ILE A 45 1.40 13.77 8.13
CA ILE A 45 2.82 13.61 8.47
C ILE A 45 3.02 13.89 9.97
N ASN A 46 2.56 15.05 10.45
CA ASN A 46 2.68 15.40 11.87
C ASN A 46 1.93 14.41 12.75
N LEU A 47 0.71 14.01 12.35
CA LEU A 47 -0.07 13.03 13.10
C LEU A 47 0.66 11.70 13.30
N GLN A 48 1.29 11.17 12.26
CA GLN A 48 2.08 9.94 12.34
C GLN A 48 3.29 10.11 13.27
N ILE A 49 4.02 11.21 13.15
CA ILE A 49 5.19 11.52 14.00
C ILE A 49 4.76 11.65 15.47
N ASP A 50 3.72 12.43 15.75
CA ASP A 50 3.20 12.67 17.11
C ASP A 50 2.68 11.38 17.76
N MET A 51 2.17 10.44 16.95
CA MET A 51 1.69 9.13 17.41
C MET A 51 2.80 8.07 17.49
N GLY A 52 4.04 8.40 17.10
CA GLY A 52 5.16 7.46 17.15
C GLY A 52 5.12 6.35 16.10
N PHE A 53 4.61 6.66 14.89
CA PHE A 53 4.70 5.73 13.77
C PHE A 53 6.15 5.59 13.28
N ASP A 54 6.59 4.36 13.06
CA ASP A 54 8.00 4.02 12.81
C ASP A 54 8.46 4.42 11.40
N CYS A 55 7.56 4.36 10.41
CA CYS A 55 7.77 4.88 9.05
C CYS A 55 6.53 5.64 8.58
N ILE A 56 6.74 6.81 7.96
CA ILE A 56 5.64 7.71 7.58
C ILE A 56 5.38 7.73 6.08
N ILE A 57 4.14 8.08 5.71
CA ILE A 57 3.70 8.42 4.35
C ILE A 57 3.17 9.87 4.30
N ASP A 58 3.05 10.46 3.11
CA ASP A 58 2.47 11.79 2.91
C ASP A 58 0.93 11.81 2.79
N GLY A 59 0.31 10.63 2.90
CA GLY A 59 -1.13 10.41 2.71
C GLY A 59 -1.57 10.25 1.25
N MET A 60 -0.63 10.27 0.29
CA MET A 60 -0.85 10.07 -1.15
C MET A 60 -1.81 11.09 -1.78
N TYR A 61 -1.90 12.32 -1.25
CA TYR A 61 -2.88 13.31 -1.72
C TYR A 61 -2.66 13.85 -3.13
N LEU A 62 -1.44 13.73 -3.67
CA LEU A 62 -1.12 14.04 -5.08
C LEU A 62 -1.58 12.93 -6.04
N TRP A 63 -1.97 11.78 -5.53
CA TRP A 63 -2.47 10.66 -6.33
C TRP A 63 -3.99 10.80 -6.47
N GLN A 64 -4.48 10.79 -7.70
CA GLN A 64 -5.93 10.70 -7.96
C GLN A 64 -6.44 9.26 -7.81
N ASP A 65 -5.59 8.30 -8.19
CA ASP A 65 -5.78 6.87 -8.05
C ASP A 65 -4.39 6.19 -8.10
N ILE A 66 -4.28 4.93 -7.64
CA ILE A 66 -3.00 4.23 -7.49
C ILE A 66 -2.27 3.98 -8.83
N PHE A 67 -2.95 4.08 -9.97
CA PHE A 67 -2.33 3.89 -11.29
C PHE A 67 -2.02 5.20 -12.00
N ARG A 68 -2.59 6.32 -11.53
CA ARG A 68 -2.52 7.60 -12.24
C ARG A 68 -1.09 8.01 -12.58
N PRO A 69 -0.11 7.99 -11.65
CA PRO A 69 1.25 8.39 -11.98
C PRO A 69 1.85 7.59 -13.13
N PHE A 70 1.58 6.28 -13.21
CA PHE A 70 2.08 5.44 -14.29
C PHE A 70 1.42 5.77 -15.63
N THR A 71 0.12 6.04 -15.64
CA THR A 71 -0.59 6.42 -16.86
C THR A 71 -0.19 7.81 -17.41
N GLU A 72 0.42 8.66 -16.58
CA GLU A 72 0.92 9.97 -16.98
C GLU A 72 2.44 9.99 -17.19
N GLY A 73 3.17 9.07 -16.55
CA GLY A 73 4.63 9.02 -16.52
C GLY A 73 5.27 7.97 -17.43
N VAL A 74 4.56 6.91 -17.82
CA VAL A 74 5.08 5.85 -18.69
C VAL A 74 4.59 6.06 -20.12
N LYS A 75 5.53 6.30 -21.04
CA LYS A 75 5.22 6.32 -22.49
C LYS A 75 4.67 4.95 -22.91
N GLY A 76 3.52 4.95 -23.56
CA GLY A 76 2.83 3.72 -23.97
C GLY A 76 1.70 3.29 -23.04
N ILE A 77 1.59 3.86 -21.85
CA ILE A 77 0.46 3.66 -20.94
C ILE A 77 -0.38 4.93 -20.91
N LYS A 78 -1.71 4.80 -21.06
CA LYS A 78 -2.64 5.95 -21.04
C LYS A 78 -3.82 5.69 -20.10
N PRO A 79 -4.44 6.75 -19.54
CA PRO A 79 -5.63 6.58 -18.73
C PRO A 79 -6.84 6.24 -19.62
N GLY A 80 -7.56 5.18 -19.29
CA GLY A 80 -8.77 4.74 -19.97
C GLY A 80 -10.07 5.12 -19.26
N ALA A 81 -11.06 4.25 -19.39
CA ALA A 81 -12.37 4.41 -18.77
C ALA A 81 -12.30 4.32 -17.24
N LEU A 82 -13.21 5.04 -16.58
CA LEU A 82 -13.37 4.99 -15.13
C LEU A 82 -13.93 3.61 -14.73
N THR A 83 -13.23 2.92 -13.85
CA THR A 83 -13.56 1.56 -13.39
C THR A 83 -13.61 1.55 -11.86
N ARG A 84 -14.55 0.79 -11.29
CA ARG A 84 -14.70 0.67 -9.84
C ARG A 84 -13.50 -0.06 -9.24
N TRP A 85 -12.97 0.42 -8.13
CA TRP A 85 -11.90 -0.21 -7.37
C TRP A 85 -12.47 -1.39 -6.57
N PHE A 86 -12.37 -2.59 -7.12
CA PHE A 86 -12.89 -3.83 -6.51
C PHE A 86 -14.35 -3.69 -6.07
N ASP A 87 -14.71 -4.14 -4.87
CA ASP A 87 -16.05 -4.00 -4.31
C ASP A 87 -16.25 -2.69 -3.53
N ASN A 88 -15.39 -1.68 -3.71
CA ASN A 88 -15.50 -0.39 -3.03
C ASN A 88 -16.25 0.66 -3.84
N ASN A 89 -16.61 1.79 -3.22
CA ASN A 89 -17.27 2.94 -3.87
C ASN A 89 -16.26 3.99 -4.40
N THR A 90 -15.01 3.60 -4.61
CA THR A 90 -13.96 4.41 -5.23
C THR A 90 -13.68 3.89 -6.64
N PHE A 91 -13.03 4.73 -7.46
CA PHE A 91 -12.82 4.45 -8.88
C PHE A 91 -11.41 4.84 -9.31
N PHE A 92 -10.86 4.11 -10.28
CA PHE A 92 -9.59 4.41 -10.93
C PHE A 92 -9.79 4.50 -12.44
N ARG A 93 -8.85 5.12 -13.16
CA ARG A 93 -8.84 5.04 -14.62
C ARG A 93 -8.07 3.83 -15.09
N LYS A 94 -8.76 2.92 -15.79
CA LYS A 94 -8.18 1.68 -16.30
C LYS A 94 -6.94 1.95 -17.16
N PRO A 95 -5.74 1.43 -16.82
CA PRO A 95 -4.56 1.62 -17.66
C PRO A 95 -4.75 0.98 -19.04
N LEU A 96 -4.58 1.76 -20.10
CA LEU A 96 -4.51 1.27 -21.48
C LEU A 96 -3.05 1.05 -21.83
N ILE A 97 -2.62 -0.21 -21.94
CA ILE A 97 -1.21 -0.58 -22.16
C ILE A 97 -0.98 -0.87 -23.65
N GLY A 98 -0.24 0.01 -24.31
CA GLY A 98 0.36 -0.21 -25.63
C GLY A 98 1.78 -0.75 -25.52
N GLU A 99 2.65 -0.33 -26.43
CA GLU A 99 4.08 -0.68 -26.37
C GLU A 99 4.79 0.15 -25.29
N ILE A 100 5.42 -0.54 -24.34
CA ILE A 100 6.21 0.05 -23.27
C ILE A 100 7.68 0.06 -23.70
N ASP A 101 8.26 1.25 -23.82
CA ASP A 101 9.69 1.42 -23.99
C ASP A 101 10.35 1.60 -22.61
N VAL A 102 10.92 0.52 -22.10
CA VAL A 102 11.60 0.51 -20.81
C VAL A 102 12.90 1.30 -20.86
N ASP A 103 13.60 1.34 -21.99
CA ASP A 103 14.94 1.91 -22.07
C ASP A 103 14.92 3.42 -21.91
N THR A 104 13.90 4.08 -22.46
CA THR A 104 13.71 5.53 -22.35
C THR A 104 12.96 5.99 -21.08
N HIS A 105 12.67 5.07 -20.15
CA HIS A 105 11.97 5.40 -18.91
C HIS A 105 12.77 6.35 -18.01
N ILE A 106 12.17 7.51 -17.70
CA ILE A 106 12.67 8.51 -16.75
C ILE A 106 11.81 8.43 -15.48
N PRO A 107 12.42 8.26 -14.28
CA PRO A 107 11.69 8.19 -13.04
C PRO A 107 10.79 9.41 -12.81
N PHE A 108 9.55 9.19 -12.42
CA PHE A 108 8.53 10.21 -12.25
C PHE A 108 7.81 10.17 -10.91
N ILE A 109 7.86 9.06 -10.17
CA ILE A 109 7.02 8.86 -8.98
C ILE A 109 7.31 9.92 -7.92
N HIS A 110 8.56 10.36 -7.78
CA HIS A 110 8.96 11.41 -6.86
C HIS A 110 8.19 12.74 -7.03
N ARG A 111 7.57 12.98 -8.20
CA ARG A 111 6.74 14.18 -8.47
C ARG A 111 5.36 14.11 -7.82
N TYR A 112 4.93 12.92 -7.40
CA TYR A 112 3.65 12.65 -6.76
C TYR A 112 3.77 12.41 -5.26
N ILE A 113 4.93 12.71 -4.67
CA ILE A 113 5.19 12.48 -3.26
C ILE A 113 5.80 13.75 -2.68
N LEU A 114 5.23 14.24 -1.58
CA LEU A 114 5.71 15.43 -0.87
C LEU A 114 6.89 15.08 0.06
N LEU A 115 7.97 14.55 -0.55
CA LEU A 115 9.16 14.05 0.17
C LEU A 115 9.86 15.13 1.01
N ASP A 116 9.74 16.39 0.60
CA ASP A 116 10.27 17.58 1.26
C ASP A 116 9.55 17.89 2.58
N LEU A 117 8.27 17.53 2.71
CA LEU A 117 7.51 17.69 3.96
C LEU A 117 7.77 16.55 4.96
N MET A 118 8.23 15.40 4.48
CA MET A 118 8.43 14.20 5.30
C MET A 118 9.76 14.27 6.07
N MET A 119 9.78 15.01 7.16
CA MET A 119 10.95 15.17 8.05
C MET A 119 11.07 14.03 9.07
N SER A 120 11.10 12.78 8.59
CA SER A 120 11.27 11.57 9.41
C SER A 120 12.45 10.72 8.89
N PRO A 121 13.19 10.03 9.78
CA PRO A 121 14.27 9.12 9.37
C PRO A 121 13.79 7.97 8.49
N CYS A 122 12.53 7.53 8.61
CA CYS A 122 11.97 6.50 7.76
C CYS A 122 10.78 7.01 6.95
N LYS A 123 10.94 6.99 5.61
CA LYS A 123 9.90 7.32 4.64
C LYS A 123 9.47 6.05 3.91
N LYS A 124 8.17 5.86 3.78
CA LYS A 124 7.54 4.76 3.06
C LYS A 124 6.84 5.28 1.80
N VAL A 125 6.92 4.51 0.72
CA VAL A 125 6.17 4.76 -0.51
C VAL A 125 5.35 3.52 -0.84
N ILE A 126 4.11 3.76 -1.29
CA ILE A 126 3.17 2.72 -1.66
C ILE A 126 2.93 2.81 -3.17
N LEU A 127 3.12 1.68 -3.84
CA LEU A 127 3.04 1.51 -5.28
C LEU A 127 2.02 0.42 -5.61
N PRO A 128 1.38 0.46 -6.78
CA PRO A 128 0.69 -0.71 -7.29
C PRO A 128 1.70 -1.84 -7.52
N GLY A 129 1.35 -3.06 -7.14
CA GLY A 129 2.13 -4.24 -7.50
C GLY A 129 2.02 -4.55 -9.00
N PRO A 130 3.06 -5.15 -9.61
CA PRO A 130 3.09 -5.43 -11.04
C PRO A 130 1.94 -6.33 -11.50
N TYR A 131 1.52 -7.32 -10.70
CA TYR A 131 0.41 -8.20 -11.09
C TYR A 131 -0.93 -7.47 -11.06
N THR A 132 -1.23 -6.74 -9.99
CA THR A 132 -2.46 -5.96 -9.84
C THR A 132 -2.56 -4.87 -10.90
N PHE A 133 -1.45 -4.19 -11.19
CA PHE A 133 -1.41 -3.19 -12.27
C PHE A 133 -1.83 -3.80 -13.60
N LEU A 134 -1.26 -4.96 -13.94
CA LEU A 134 -1.50 -5.64 -15.21
C LEU A 134 -2.89 -6.27 -15.28
N SER A 135 -3.32 -6.95 -14.22
CA SER A 135 -4.64 -7.56 -14.09
C SER A 135 -5.78 -6.55 -14.25
N LEU A 136 -5.61 -5.34 -13.69
CA LEU A 136 -6.59 -4.26 -13.80
C LEU A 136 -6.42 -3.38 -15.05
N SER A 137 -5.49 -3.70 -15.95
CA SER A 137 -5.26 -2.98 -17.20
C SER A 137 -6.13 -3.49 -18.37
N SER A 138 -6.03 -2.83 -19.54
CA SER A 138 -6.67 -3.28 -20.79
C SER A 138 -6.10 -4.58 -21.34
N ARG A 139 -4.87 -4.95 -21.00
CA ARG A 139 -4.23 -6.18 -21.51
C ARG A 139 -4.67 -7.43 -20.74
N GLY A 140 -4.96 -7.31 -19.45
CA GLY A 140 -4.95 -8.48 -18.57
C GLY A 140 -3.53 -9.04 -18.43
N TYR A 141 -3.38 -10.23 -17.85
CA TYR A 141 -2.07 -10.83 -17.63
C TYR A 141 -1.31 -11.13 -18.93
N ASP A 142 -0.03 -10.73 -18.99
CA ASP A 142 0.89 -10.85 -20.12
C ASP A 142 2.34 -10.89 -19.59
N GLU A 143 3.08 -11.96 -19.89
CA GLU A 143 4.40 -12.24 -19.31
C GLU A 143 5.45 -11.16 -19.64
N ASN A 144 5.49 -10.69 -20.88
CA ASN A 144 6.46 -9.66 -21.27
C ASN A 144 6.12 -8.30 -20.64
N THR A 145 4.83 -8.01 -20.47
CA THR A 145 4.36 -6.76 -19.89
C THR A 145 4.65 -6.71 -18.39
N ILE A 146 4.45 -7.79 -17.64
CA ILE A 146 4.76 -7.80 -16.20
C ILE A 146 6.25 -7.55 -15.95
N ILE A 147 7.14 -8.14 -16.76
CA ILE A 147 8.58 -7.90 -16.68
C ILE A 147 8.95 -6.46 -17.06
N SER A 148 8.28 -5.88 -18.08
CA SER A 148 8.50 -4.48 -18.46
C SER A 148 8.06 -3.51 -17.36
N LEU A 149 6.92 -3.76 -16.72
CA LEU A 149 6.45 -3.00 -15.57
C LEU A 149 7.41 -3.13 -14.38
N ALA A 150 7.90 -4.34 -14.10
CA ALA A 150 8.87 -4.58 -13.04
C ALA A 150 10.17 -3.78 -13.24
N LYS A 151 10.70 -3.72 -14.48
CA LYS A 151 11.88 -2.91 -14.80
C LYS A 151 11.65 -1.41 -14.60
N ILE A 152 10.45 -0.91 -14.92
CA ILE A 152 10.06 0.48 -14.64
C ILE A 152 10.00 0.71 -13.12
N MET A 153 9.29 -0.14 -12.38
CA MET A 153 9.16 -0.03 -10.93
C MET A 153 10.52 -0.12 -10.22
N ALA A 154 11.43 -0.95 -10.71
CA ALA A 154 12.79 -1.06 -10.20
C ALA A 154 13.59 0.26 -10.35
N ARG A 155 13.45 0.95 -11.49
CA ARG A 155 14.07 2.27 -11.71
C ARG A 155 13.44 3.36 -10.84
N GLU A 156 12.14 3.29 -10.59
CA GLU A 156 11.46 4.20 -9.66
C GLU A 156 11.92 3.98 -8.22
N VAL A 157 12.05 2.71 -7.79
CA VAL A 157 12.58 2.35 -6.47
C VAL A 157 13.98 2.92 -6.29
N GLU A 158 14.91 2.64 -7.20
CA GLU A 158 16.28 3.18 -7.16
C GLU A 158 16.29 4.73 -7.10
N ASN A 159 15.40 5.40 -7.84
CA ASN A 159 15.28 6.86 -7.79
C ASN A 159 14.81 7.38 -6.42
N LEU A 160 13.83 6.71 -5.83
CA LEU A 160 13.24 7.07 -4.54
C LEU A 160 14.20 6.76 -3.37
N GLU A 161 14.98 5.68 -3.45
CA GLU A 161 16.04 5.37 -2.48
C GLU A 161 17.09 6.47 -2.43
N ASN A 162 17.52 6.94 -3.60
CA ASN A 162 18.42 8.09 -3.73
C ASN A 162 17.82 9.39 -3.16
N LYS A 163 16.50 9.44 -2.92
CA LYS A 163 15.79 10.54 -2.28
C LYS A 163 15.43 10.27 -0.80
N GLY A 164 15.98 9.20 -0.22
CA GLY A 164 15.85 8.86 1.20
C GLY A 164 14.63 8.02 1.55
N VAL A 165 13.92 7.43 0.58
CA VAL A 165 12.89 6.42 0.86
C VAL A 165 13.55 5.12 1.29
N LYS A 166 13.00 4.45 2.31
CA LYS A 166 13.57 3.24 2.91
C LYS A 166 12.63 2.04 2.89
N VAL A 167 11.34 2.26 2.66
CA VAL A 167 10.32 1.20 2.62
C VAL A 167 9.48 1.36 1.36
N PHE A 168 9.37 0.28 0.60
CA PHE A 168 8.59 0.20 -0.63
C PHE A 168 7.50 -0.85 -0.45
N GLN A 169 6.25 -0.41 -0.41
CA GLN A 169 5.11 -1.30 -0.36
C GLN A 169 4.49 -1.44 -1.74
N PHE A 170 4.33 -2.67 -2.21
CA PHE A 170 3.61 -3.02 -3.42
C PHE A 170 2.27 -3.62 -3.04
N ASN A 171 1.19 -2.96 -3.46
CA ASN A 171 -0.17 -3.42 -3.23
C ASN A 171 -0.58 -4.43 -4.30
N GLU A 172 -0.82 -5.68 -3.89
CA GLU A 172 -1.21 -6.80 -4.75
C GLU A 172 -2.61 -7.40 -4.41
N PRO A 173 -3.68 -6.59 -4.25
CA PRO A 173 -5.01 -7.13 -3.93
C PRO A 173 -5.55 -8.09 -5.01
N SER A 174 -5.15 -7.93 -6.28
CA SER A 174 -5.59 -8.86 -7.33
C SER A 174 -5.10 -10.29 -7.14
N LEU A 175 -4.07 -10.55 -6.34
CA LEU A 175 -3.62 -11.93 -6.06
C LEU A 175 -4.62 -12.72 -5.21
N VAL A 176 -5.47 -12.04 -4.44
CA VAL A 176 -6.37 -12.67 -3.47
C VAL A 176 -7.84 -12.29 -3.68
N TYR A 177 -8.13 -11.21 -4.40
CA TYR A 177 -9.49 -10.75 -4.63
C TYR A 177 -10.20 -11.62 -5.67
N ARG A 178 -11.05 -12.54 -5.19
CA ARG A 178 -11.91 -13.41 -6.03
C ARG A 178 -11.16 -14.17 -7.13
N GLU A 179 -9.84 -14.34 -6.99
CA GLU A 179 -9.04 -15.14 -7.91
C GLU A 179 -9.03 -16.60 -7.48
N SER A 180 -8.99 -17.50 -8.47
CA SER A 180 -8.74 -18.90 -8.18
C SER A 180 -7.24 -19.12 -7.95
N PRO A 181 -6.83 -19.91 -6.94
CA PRO A 181 -5.41 -20.20 -6.70
C PRO A 181 -4.68 -20.68 -7.97
N ASP A 182 -5.33 -21.51 -8.78
CA ASP A 182 -4.78 -22.01 -10.06
C ASP A 182 -4.35 -20.92 -11.05
N LYS A 183 -4.99 -19.74 -11.03
CA LYS A 183 -4.58 -18.63 -11.89
C LYS A 183 -3.34 -17.95 -11.34
N VAL A 184 -3.28 -17.79 -10.03
CA VAL A 184 -2.13 -17.21 -9.33
C VAL A 184 -0.90 -18.11 -9.52
N PHE A 185 -1.06 -19.43 -9.36
CA PHE A 185 0.03 -20.38 -9.55
C PHE A 185 0.62 -20.35 -10.95
N ARG A 186 -0.20 -20.14 -11.99
CA ARG A 186 0.28 -20.03 -13.39
C ARG A 186 1.12 -18.79 -13.65
N VAL A 187 0.91 -17.72 -12.89
CA VAL A 187 1.63 -16.45 -13.07
C VAL A 187 2.79 -16.30 -12.09
N PHE A 188 2.92 -17.23 -11.15
CA PHE A 188 3.80 -17.06 -10.00
C PHE A 188 5.27 -16.98 -10.37
N GLU A 189 5.73 -17.75 -11.34
CA GLU A 189 7.13 -17.72 -11.78
C GLU A 189 7.51 -16.35 -12.36
N ASN A 190 6.66 -15.78 -13.21
CA ASN A 190 6.84 -14.43 -13.76
C ASN A 190 6.68 -13.34 -12.68
N LEU A 191 5.80 -13.55 -11.70
CA LEU A 191 5.66 -12.65 -10.56
C LEU A 191 6.94 -12.65 -9.70
N ARG A 192 7.51 -13.83 -9.46
CA ARG A 192 8.78 -13.98 -8.77
C ARG A 192 9.90 -13.27 -9.51
N GLU A 193 10.03 -13.49 -10.82
CA GLU A 193 11.01 -12.78 -11.65
C GLU A 193 10.82 -11.25 -11.59
N ALA A 194 9.57 -10.77 -11.66
CA ALA A 194 9.24 -9.36 -11.53
C ALA A 194 9.74 -8.77 -10.18
N TYR A 195 9.48 -9.46 -9.07
CA TYR A 195 9.98 -9.01 -7.76
C TYR A 195 11.50 -9.18 -7.61
N GLU A 196 12.13 -10.16 -8.27
CA GLU A 196 13.60 -10.28 -8.31
C GLU A 196 14.24 -9.09 -9.03
N ILE A 197 13.63 -8.62 -10.12
CA ILE A 197 14.06 -7.40 -10.85
C ILE A 197 13.96 -6.17 -9.95
N ILE A 198 12.83 -6.00 -9.24
CA ILE A 198 12.63 -4.89 -8.31
C ILE A 198 13.65 -4.98 -7.16
N ARG A 199 13.83 -6.16 -6.57
CA ARG A 199 14.73 -6.37 -5.43
C ARG A 199 16.18 -6.04 -5.75
N LYS A 200 16.65 -6.34 -6.97
CA LYS A 200 18.01 -5.99 -7.42
C LYS A 200 18.31 -4.49 -7.39
N LYS A 201 17.28 -3.65 -7.34
CA LYS A 201 17.36 -2.18 -7.31
C LYS A 201 16.89 -1.57 -5.97
N ALA A 202 16.58 -2.41 -4.98
CA ALA A 202 16.09 -1.99 -3.68
C ALA A 202 17.07 -2.45 -2.58
N GLU A 203 17.74 -1.49 -1.94
CA GLU A 203 18.48 -1.70 -0.71
C GLU A 203 17.57 -1.69 0.53
N GLY A 204 16.47 -0.94 0.47
CA GLY A 204 15.45 -0.80 1.51
C GLY A 204 14.52 -2.01 1.64
N LYS A 205 13.58 -1.91 2.58
CA LYS A 205 12.59 -2.96 2.85
C LYS A 205 11.54 -2.99 1.74
N ILE A 206 11.26 -4.17 1.17
CA ILE A 206 10.11 -4.40 0.28
C ILE A 206 8.99 -5.10 1.05
N ILE A 207 7.79 -4.55 0.96
CA ILE A 207 6.56 -5.12 1.50
C ILE A 207 5.65 -5.47 0.32
N LEU A 208 5.13 -6.69 0.25
CA LEU A 208 4.03 -7.03 -0.63
C LEU A 208 2.76 -7.14 0.21
N HIS A 209 1.77 -6.30 -0.03
CA HIS A 209 0.53 -6.27 0.75
C HIS A 209 -0.66 -6.78 -0.06
N THR A 210 -1.35 -7.81 0.43
CA THR A 210 -2.61 -8.30 -0.14
C THR A 210 -3.78 -7.97 0.77
N TYR A 211 -4.92 -7.63 0.18
CA TYR A 211 -6.15 -7.26 0.91
C TYR A 211 -7.40 -7.50 0.07
N PHE A 212 -8.57 -7.44 0.69
CA PHE A 212 -9.90 -7.71 0.12
C PHE A 212 -10.20 -9.17 -0.25
N GLY A 213 -9.30 -10.11 0.06
CA GLY A 213 -9.49 -11.53 -0.19
C GLY A 213 -8.68 -12.41 0.75
N ASN A 214 -9.03 -13.69 0.79
CA ASN A 214 -8.34 -14.68 1.62
C ASN A 214 -6.96 -14.99 1.01
N ALA A 215 -5.88 -14.67 1.73
CA ALA A 215 -4.51 -14.91 1.30
C ALA A 215 -4.03 -16.34 1.56
N ALA A 216 -4.69 -17.09 2.46
CA ALA A 216 -4.24 -18.42 2.88
C ALA A 216 -3.98 -19.40 1.72
N PRO A 217 -4.81 -19.47 0.65
CA PRO A 217 -4.59 -20.41 -0.44
C PRO A 217 -3.30 -20.20 -1.25
N VAL A 218 -2.70 -19.01 -1.18
CA VAL A 218 -1.51 -18.64 -1.97
C VAL A 218 -0.34 -18.19 -1.06
N MET A 219 -0.44 -18.44 0.25
CA MET A 219 0.49 -17.87 1.21
C MET A 219 1.91 -18.44 1.05
N ASN A 220 2.07 -19.73 0.72
CA ASN A 220 3.38 -20.32 0.49
C ASN A 220 4.09 -19.68 -0.71
N GLU A 221 3.34 -19.44 -1.78
CA GLU A 221 3.83 -18.73 -2.96
C GLU A 221 4.22 -17.29 -2.59
N LEU A 222 3.39 -16.57 -1.84
CA LEU A 222 3.77 -15.23 -1.36
C LEU A 222 5.08 -15.24 -0.54
N LEU A 223 5.28 -16.25 0.30
CA LEU A 223 6.53 -16.43 1.07
C LEU A 223 7.76 -16.75 0.22
N ASP A 224 7.58 -17.29 -0.98
CA ASP A 224 8.69 -17.58 -1.90
C ASP A 224 9.17 -16.34 -2.68
N LEU A 225 8.43 -15.23 -2.63
CA LEU A 225 8.81 -13.98 -3.29
C LEU A 225 10.01 -13.31 -2.59
N PRO A 226 10.89 -12.60 -3.33
CA PRO A 226 12.08 -11.95 -2.81
C PRO A 226 11.77 -10.60 -2.13
N VAL A 227 10.79 -10.60 -1.23
CA VAL A 227 10.36 -9.45 -0.42
C VAL A 227 10.66 -9.68 1.06
N ASP A 228 10.75 -8.61 1.83
CA ASP A 228 11.09 -8.67 3.27
C ASP A 228 9.85 -8.91 4.14
N TYR A 229 8.69 -8.39 3.73
CA TYR A 229 7.42 -8.52 4.45
C TYR A 229 6.30 -8.97 3.54
N ILE A 230 5.43 -9.83 4.06
CA ILE A 230 4.11 -10.13 3.49
C ILE A 230 3.05 -9.43 4.32
N GLY A 231 2.16 -8.71 3.65
CA GLY A 231 1.02 -8.07 4.25
C GLY A 231 -0.24 -8.89 4.08
N VAL A 232 -0.96 -9.08 5.18
CA VAL A 232 -2.17 -9.90 5.24
C VAL A 232 -3.31 -9.09 5.85
N ASP A 233 -4.42 -9.01 5.12
CA ASP A 233 -5.71 -8.54 5.63
C ASP A 233 -6.38 -9.62 6.49
N PHE A 234 -6.30 -9.48 7.81
CA PHE A 234 -6.90 -10.42 8.77
C PHE A 234 -8.43 -10.25 8.94
N TYR A 235 -9.07 -9.35 8.19
CA TYR A 235 -10.54 -9.32 8.05
C TYR A 235 -11.04 -10.18 6.88
N SER A 236 -10.17 -10.44 5.90
CA SER A 236 -10.48 -11.30 4.75
C SER A 236 -9.83 -12.68 4.87
N THR A 237 -8.80 -12.81 5.72
CA THR A 237 -8.03 -14.04 5.95
C THR A 237 -8.17 -14.46 7.40
N GLU A 238 -8.73 -15.65 7.64
CA GLU A 238 -8.87 -16.21 8.97
C GLU A 238 -7.51 -16.70 9.48
N PHE A 239 -7.10 -16.28 10.69
CA PHE A 239 -5.83 -16.74 11.29
C PHE A 239 -5.73 -18.28 11.35
N MET A 240 -6.86 -18.96 11.58
CA MET A 240 -6.88 -20.42 11.67
C MET A 240 -6.42 -21.13 10.40
N ASP A 241 -6.61 -20.50 9.23
CA ASP A 241 -6.15 -21.03 7.95
C ASP A 241 -4.63 -20.85 7.75
N LEU A 242 -4.01 -19.97 8.54
CA LEU A 242 -2.58 -19.63 8.48
C LEU A 242 -1.77 -20.21 9.64
N LYS A 243 -2.40 -20.78 10.67
CA LYS A 243 -1.72 -21.15 11.93
C LYS A 243 -0.56 -22.14 11.79
N GLU A 244 -0.55 -22.96 10.74
CA GLU A 244 0.52 -23.93 10.47
C GLU A 244 1.61 -23.35 9.53
N ILE A 245 1.45 -22.12 9.06
CA ILE A 245 2.37 -21.46 8.15
C ILE A 245 3.45 -20.74 8.94
N SER A 246 4.70 -21.12 8.68
CA SER A 246 5.87 -20.42 9.23
C SER A 246 6.25 -19.23 8.34
N MET A 247 6.06 -18.01 8.85
CA MET A 247 6.25 -16.77 8.10
C MET A 247 7.70 -16.56 7.65
N ASN A 248 8.70 -16.78 8.51
CA ASN A 248 10.15 -16.62 8.21
C ASN A 248 10.57 -15.29 7.53
N LYS A 249 9.66 -14.32 7.48
CA LYS A 249 9.73 -12.97 6.93
C LYS A 249 9.07 -12.02 7.95
N GLY A 250 9.11 -10.73 7.69
CA GLY A 250 8.26 -9.81 8.42
C GLY A 250 6.79 -9.94 8.01
N LEU A 251 5.88 -9.56 8.89
CA LEU A 251 4.45 -9.52 8.64
C LEU A 251 3.96 -8.08 8.71
N LEU A 252 3.33 -7.60 7.64
CA LEU A 252 2.48 -6.41 7.71
C LEU A 252 1.06 -6.86 8.11
N CYS A 253 0.73 -6.69 9.38
CA CYS A 253 -0.49 -7.19 10.00
C CYS A 253 -1.65 -6.20 9.81
N GLY A 254 -2.51 -6.47 8.82
CA GLY A 254 -3.74 -5.74 8.54
C GLY A 254 -4.83 -6.05 9.58
N CYS A 255 -4.73 -5.42 10.75
CA CYS A 255 -5.49 -5.79 11.94
C CYS A 255 -6.57 -4.79 12.36
N LEU A 256 -6.75 -3.68 11.63
CA LEU A 256 -7.91 -2.78 11.77
C LEU A 256 -8.70 -2.68 10.47
N ASP A 257 -10.03 -2.71 10.56
CA ASP A 257 -10.91 -2.63 9.41
C ASP A 257 -10.98 -1.19 8.90
N SER A 258 -10.52 -1.00 7.68
CA SER A 258 -10.54 0.31 7.01
C SER A 258 -11.82 0.51 6.20
N ARG A 259 -12.69 -0.49 6.08
CA ARG A 259 -13.99 -0.40 5.38
C ARG A 259 -15.17 -0.21 6.32
N ASN A 260 -14.93 -0.24 7.64
CA ASN A 260 -15.98 -0.08 8.64
C ASN A 260 -15.63 0.99 9.69
N SER A 261 -16.64 1.77 10.09
CA SER A 261 -16.49 2.84 11.07
C SER A 261 -16.54 2.37 12.53
N TYR A 262 -16.88 1.11 12.80
CA TYR A 262 -16.79 0.56 14.16
C TYR A 262 -15.34 0.57 14.65
N MET A 263 -15.16 0.90 15.93
CA MET A 263 -13.87 0.84 16.60
C MET A 263 -13.59 -0.58 17.05
N GLU A 264 -12.40 -1.06 16.76
CA GLU A 264 -11.88 -2.33 17.26
C GLU A 264 -11.69 -2.27 18.77
N ASP A 265 -11.84 -3.43 19.41
CA ASP A 265 -11.41 -3.64 20.79
C ASP A 265 -9.89 -3.89 20.77
N PRO A 266 -9.06 -3.01 21.36
CA PRO A 266 -7.61 -3.18 21.38
C PRO A 266 -7.18 -4.55 21.92
N MET A 267 -7.89 -5.09 22.93
CA MET A 267 -7.54 -6.37 23.52
C MET A 267 -7.72 -7.54 22.54
N LYS A 268 -8.76 -7.50 21.69
CA LYS A 268 -8.96 -8.53 20.65
C LYS A 268 -7.86 -8.48 19.59
N VAL A 269 -7.39 -7.28 19.26
CA VAL A 269 -6.27 -7.12 18.33
C VAL A 269 -4.98 -7.66 18.97
N VAL A 270 -4.73 -7.37 20.24
CA VAL A 270 -3.61 -7.94 21.01
C VAL A 270 -3.67 -9.48 21.03
N GLU A 271 -4.83 -10.07 21.28
CA GLU A 271 -5.02 -11.53 21.25
C GLU A 271 -4.70 -12.13 19.88
N LEU A 272 -5.13 -11.49 18.79
CA LEU A 272 -4.79 -11.90 17.43
C LEU A 272 -3.28 -11.85 17.20
N VAL A 273 -2.62 -10.73 17.55
CA VAL A 273 -1.18 -10.56 17.34
C VAL A 273 -0.38 -11.59 18.14
N LYS A 274 -0.74 -11.86 19.40
CA LYS A 274 -0.09 -12.90 20.21
C LYS A 274 -0.22 -14.29 19.60
N LYS A 275 -1.39 -14.65 19.07
CA LYS A 275 -1.59 -15.93 18.36
C LYS A 275 -0.69 -16.03 17.13
N ILE A 276 -0.57 -14.94 16.37
CA ILE A 276 0.32 -14.86 15.20
C ILE A 276 1.78 -15.04 15.62
N GLU A 277 2.24 -14.36 16.67
CA GLU A 277 3.60 -14.50 17.20
C GLU A 277 3.90 -15.95 17.61
N GLU A 278 2.96 -16.58 18.33
CA GLU A 278 3.10 -17.94 18.85
C GLU A 278 3.14 -19.01 17.73
N HIS A 279 2.29 -18.87 16.71
CA HIS A 279 2.08 -19.95 15.73
C HIS A 279 2.81 -19.74 14.40
N MET A 280 2.96 -18.49 13.95
CA MET A 280 3.48 -18.19 12.62
C MET A 280 4.95 -17.75 12.64
N ASN A 281 5.54 -17.46 13.81
CA ASN A 281 6.94 -17.06 13.99
C ASN A 281 7.44 -15.98 12.98
N PRO A 282 6.75 -14.82 12.85
CA PRO A 282 7.24 -13.72 12.02
C PRO A 282 8.53 -13.12 12.61
N LYS A 283 9.45 -12.69 11.73
CA LYS A 283 10.69 -12.02 12.16
C LYS A 283 10.41 -10.67 12.84
N GLU A 284 9.37 -9.99 12.36
CA GLU A 284 8.91 -8.69 12.82
C GLU A 284 7.44 -8.53 12.45
N ILE A 285 6.68 -7.78 13.26
CA ILE A 285 5.28 -7.45 12.97
C ILE A 285 5.15 -5.94 12.84
N ILE A 286 4.59 -5.50 11.72
CA ILE A 286 4.16 -4.12 11.50
C ILE A 286 2.64 -4.09 11.64
N LEU A 287 2.12 -3.40 12.65
CA LEU A 287 0.68 -3.18 12.79
C LEU A 287 0.23 -2.08 11.83
N THR A 288 -0.88 -2.34 11.13
CA THR A 288 -1.43 -1.43 10.14
C THR A 288 -2.96 -1.60 10.05
N PRO A 289 -3.71 -0.62 9.52
CA PRO A 289 -5.03 -0.91 8.97
C PRO A 289 -4.92 -1.94 7.83
N ASN A 290 -5.99 -2.67 7.55
CA ASN A 290 -5.96 -3.74 6.54
C ASN A 290 -5.88 -3.27 5.08
N CYS A 291 -6.22 -2.01 4.81
CA CYS A 291 -6.08 -1.37 3.50
C CYS A 291 -6.11 0.15 3.68
N ASP A 292 -6.30 0.89 2.59
CA ASP A 292 -6.41 2.34 2.59
C ASP A 292 -7.48 2.83 3.58
N LEU A 293 -7.12 3.82 4.41
CA LEU A 293 -8.07 4.45 5.33
C LEU A 293 -9.05 5.39 4.62
N GLU A 294 -8.87 5.65 3.32
CA GLU A 294 -9.67 6.57 2.50
C GLU A 294 -11.18 6.28 2.53
N PHE A 295 -11.57 5.04 2.82
CA PHE A 295 -12.98 4.65 2.89
C PHE A 295 -13.69 5.16 4.16
N LEU A 296 -12.94 5.72 5.11
CA LEU A 296 -13.47 6.22 6.38
C LEU A 296 -13.50 7.74 6.43
N PRO A 297 -14.43 8.34 7.19
CA PRO A 297 -14.31 9.73 7.59
C PRO A 297 -12.97 9.96 8.33
N ARG A 298 -12.28 11.07 8.03
CA ARG A 298 -10.97 11.38 8.63
C ARG A 298 -10.94 11.28 10.15
N LYS A 299 -12.00 11.69 10.85
CA LYS A 299 -12.11 11.56 12.31
C LYS A 299 -12.08 10.10 12.80
N ILE A 300 -12.66 9.18 12.04
CA ILE A 300 -12.67 7.75 12.33
C ILE A 300 -11.29 7.15 12.05
N ALA A 301 -10.68 7.49 10.91
CA ALA A 301 -9.32 7.07 10.57
C ALA A 301 -8.30 7.45 11.67
N VAL A 302 -8.36 8.69 12.18
CA VAL A 302 -7.50 9.15 13.29
C VAL A 302 -7.73 8.34 14.58
N LYS A 303 -8.99 7.96 14.89
CA LYS A 303 -9.28 7.12 16.05
C LYS A 303 -8.72 5.71 15.89
N LYS A 304 -8.84 5.12 14.70
CA LYS A 304 -8.23 3.81 14.39
C LYS A 304 -6.71 3.84 14.51
N MET A 305 -6.06 4.91 14.07
CA MET A 305 -4.61 5.08 14.30
C MET A 305 -4.24 5.04 15.78
N LYS A 306 -5.06 5.66 16.65
CA LYS A 306 -4.84 5.59 18.11
C LYS A 306 -4.96 4.16 18.63
N ILE A 307 -5.93 3.38 18.13
CA ILE A 307 -6.06 1.97 18.48
C ILE A 307 -4.77 1.19 18.15
N LEU A 308 -4.11 1.46 17.02
CA LEU A 308 -2.82 0.81 16.73
C LEU A 308 -1.75 1.14 17.78
N VAL A 309 -1.67 2.40 18.20
CA VAL A 309 -0.76 2.86 19.26
C VAL A 309 -1.06 2.15 20.58
N ASP A 310 -2.34 2.09 20.93
CA ASP A 310 -2.86 1.43 22.13
C ASP A 310 -2.51 -0.07 22.12
N VAL A 311 -2.70 -0.74 20.99
CA VAL A 311 -2.32 -2.16 20.80
C VAL A 311 -0.81 -2.36 20.93
N LYS A 312 0.02 -1.52 20.33
CA LYS A 312 1.49 -1.61 20.45
C LYS A 312 1.92 -1.49 21.92
N LYS A 313 1.40 -0.51 22.66
CA LYS A 313 1.67 -0.32 24.09
C LYS A 313 1.28 -1.54 24.92
N LEU A 314 0.08 -2.08 24.70
CA LEU A 314 -0.39 -3.29 25.39
C LEU A 314 0.48 -4.51 25.09
N LEU A 315 0.97 -4.67 23.85
CA LEU A 315 1.91 -5.73 23.48
C LEU A 315 3.28 -5.55 24.13
N GLU A 316 3.72 -4.31 24.33
CA GLU A 316 4.98 -3.95 25.01
C GLU A 316 4.88 -3.98 26.55
N GLY A 317 3.70 -4.30 27.10
CA GLY A 317 3.45 -4.48 28.53
C GLY A 317 3.03 -3.21 29.28
N ASP A 318 2.72 -2.12 28.58
CA ASP A 318 2.12 -0.92 29.16
C ASP A 318 0.60 -1.11 29.30
N ASN A 319 0.14 -1.25 30.55
CA ASN A 319 -1.28 -1.44 30.87
C ASN A 319 -2.04 -0.11 31.09
N ASN A 320 -1.40 1.05 30.89
CA ASN A 320 -2.04 2.38 31.02
C ASN A 320 -2.58 2.88 29.67
N VAL A 321 -3.45 2.08 29.06
CA VAL A 321 -4.06 2.33 27.74
C VAL A 321 -5.55 2.55 27.87
#